data_AF-A0A550H2W8-F1
#
_entry.id   AF-A0A550H2W8-F1
#
_cell.length_a   1.000
_cell.length_b   1.000
_cell.length_c   1.000
_cell.angle_alpha   90.00
_cell.angle_beta   90.00
_cell.angle_gamma   90.00
#
_symmetry.space_group_name_H-M   'P 1'
#
loop_
_entity.id
_entity.type
_entity.pdbx_description
1 polymer ?
#
loop_
_entity_poly.entity_id
_entity_poly.type
_entity_poly.pdbx_seq_one_letter_code
_entity_poly.pdbx_strand_id
1 'polypeptide(L)'
;MDKETAKMFNETVIGTFTEARNLVKNTSLLPAALRFIKYQREAVQTREKWAKEGLHVPPVIILSVTKRCNLRCAGCYHHAQNRQKQDITT
;
A
#
# COMPACT_ATOMS: atom_id res chain seq x y z
N MET A 1 -3.68 -6.96 12.67
CA MET A 1 -4.58 -6.64 11.55
C MET A 1 -5.27 -7.93 11.15
N ASP A 2 -6.59 -7.92 11.10
CA ASP A 2 -7.42 -9.10 10.86
C ASP A 2 -7.38 -9.52 9.37
N LYS A 3 -7.76 -10.78 9.13
CA LYS A 3 -7.73 -11.40 7.80
C LYS A 3 -8.75 -10.76 6.85
N GLU A 4 -9.82 -10.18 7.39
CA GLU A 4 -10.89 -9.53 6.62
C GLU A 4 -10.41 -8.19 6.06
N THR A 5 -9.73 -7.36 6.85
CA THR A 5 -9.09 -6.11 6.38
C THR A 5 -8.06 -6.39 5.27
N ALA A 6 -7.26 -7.46 5.40
CA ALA A 6 -6.29 -7.84 4.37
C ALA A 6 -6.97 -8.28 3.06
N LYS A 7 -8.11 -8.98 3.16
CA LYS A 7 -8.91 -9.44 2.03
C LYS A 7 -9.58 -8.26 1.33
N MET A 8 -10.23 -7.38 2.09
CA MET A 8 -10.86 -6.16 1.59
C MET A 8 -9.84 -5.32 0.81
N PHE A 9 -8.65 -5.07 1.38
CA PHE A 9 -7.61 -4.30 0.69
C PHE A 9 -7.24 -4.92 -0.67
N ASN A 10 -7.02 -6.24 -0.71
CA ASN A 10 -6.68 -6.92 -1.96
C ASN A 10 -7.81 -6.83 -3.01
N GLU A 11 -9.06 -7.02 -2.58
CA GLU A 11 -10.23 -6.92 -3.45
C GLU A 11 -10.40 -5.50 -4.00
N THR A 12 -10.24 -4.47 -3.16
CA THR A 12 -10.29 -3.06 -3.58
C THR A 12 -9.18 -2.74 -4.58
N VAL A 13 -7.95 -3.17 -4.31
CA VAL A 13 -6.79 -2.91 -5.17
C VAL A 13 -7.00 -3.52 -6.55
N ILE A 14 -7.44 -4.78 -6.64
CA ILE A 14 -7.73 -5.43 -7.92
C ILE A 14 -8.96 -4.80 -8.59
N GLY A 15 -10.01 -4.54 -7.81
CA GLY A 15 -11.27 -3.94 -8.29
C GLY A 15 -11.06 -2.57 -8.93
N THR A 16 -10.09 -1.79 -8.46
CA THR A 16 -9.75 -0.48 -9.05
C THR A 16 -9.39 -0.60 -10.54
N PHE A 17 -8.69 -1.66 -10.96
CA PHE A 17 -8.38 -1.90 -12.37
C PHE A 17 -9.59 -2.33 -13.19
N THR A 18 -10.54 -3.02 -12.56
CA THR A 18 -11.82 -3.40 -13.18
C THR A 18 -12.69 -2.16 -13.42
N GLU A 19 -12.78 -1.25 -12.46
CA GLU A 19 -13.47 0.03 -12.61
C GLU A 19 -12.79 0.90 -13.68
N ALA A 20 -11.46 0.92 -13.69
CA ALA A 20 -10.66 1.63 -14.69
C ALA A 20 -10.55 0.89 -16.04
N ARG A 21 -11.40 -0.11 -16.32
CA ARG A 21 -11.37 -0.96 -17.52
C ARG A 21 -11.18 -0.20 -18.83
N ASN A 22 -11.90 0.91 -19.01
CA ASN A 22 -11.87 1.67 -20.27
C ASN A 22 -10.54 2.43 -20.46
N LEU A 23 -9.90 2.84 -19.36
CA LEU A 23 -8.57 3.45 -19.37
C LEU A 23 -7.50 2.38 -19.65
N VAL A 24 -7.61 1.22 -19.01
CA VAL A 24 -6.60 0.16 -19.07
C VAL A 24 -6.62 -0.57 -20.43
N LYS A 25 -7.80 -0.80 -21.03
CA LYS A 25 -7.94 -1.61 -22.26
C LYS A 25 -7.30 -0.99 -23.51
N ASN A 26 -7.26 0.34 -23.62
CA ASN A 26 -6.91 1.05 -24.86
C ASN A 26 -5.65 1.90 -24.72
N THR A 27 -4.77 1.57 -23.78
CA THR A 27 -3.62 2.42 -23.46
C THR A 27 -2.36 1.61 -23.18
N SER A 28 -1.20 2.27 -23.25
CA SER A 28 0.11 1.67 -22.96
C SER A 28 0.28 1.17 -21.52
N LEU A 29 -0.70 1.38 -20.65
CA LEU A 29 -0.73 0.95 -19.26
C LEU A 29 -1.19 -0.50 -19.08
N LEU A 30 -1.78 -1.15 -20.09
CA LEU A 30 -2.25 -2.54 -19.99
C LEU A 30 -1.18 -3.52 -19.48
N PRO A 31 0.08 -3.51 -19.99
CA PRO A 31 1.12 -4.41 -19.49
C PRO A 31 1.56 -4.08 -18.06
N ALA A 32 1.47 -2.82 -17.64
CA ALA A 32 1.76 -2.41 -16.27
C ALA A 32 0.67 -2.89 -15.32
N ALA A 33 -0.60 -2.73 -15.70
CA ALA A 33 -1.74 -3.22 -14.92
C ALA A 33 -1.72 -4.74 -14.73
N LEU A 34 -1.44 -5.51 -15.80
CA LEU A 34 -1.32 -6.97 -15.71
C LEU A 34 -0.18 -7.41 -14.79
N ARG A 35 0.99 -6.76 -14.90
CA ARG A 35 2.12 -7.02 -13.99
C ARG A 35 1.76 -6.69 -12.54
N PHE A 36 1.10 -5.57 -12.31
CA PHE A 36 0.67 -5.16 -10.98
C PHE A 36 -0.30 -6.18 -10.37
N ILE A 37 -1.32 -6.63 -11.12
CA ILE A 37 -2.27 -7.65 -10.66
C ILE A 37 -1.55 -8.96 -10.31
N LYS A 38 -0.58 -9.37 -11.15
CA LYS A 38 0.24 -10.56 -10.89
C LYS A 38 1.00 -10.44 -9.56
N TYR A 39 1.78 -9.38 -9.39
CA TYR A 39 2.54 -9.18 -8.15
C TYR A 39 1.64 -9.09 -6.92
N GLN A 40 0.46 -8.50 -7.07
CA GLN A 40 -0.45 -8.39 -5.93
C GLN A 40 -1.01 -9.76 -5.51
N ARG A 41 -1.29 -10.65 -6.47
CA ARG A 41 -1.66 -12.05 -6.16
C ARG A 41 -0.53 -12.81 -5.48
N GLU A 42 0.71 -12.66 -5.95
CA GLU A 42 1.88 -13.28 -5.34
C GLU A 42 2.11 -12.78 -3.90
N ALA A 43 1.91 -11.49 -3.65
CA ALA A 43 2.01 -10.91 -2.32
C ALA A 43 0.92 -11.45 -1.37
N VAL A 44 -0.31 -11.67 -1.84
CA VAL A 44 -1.36 -12.34 -1.06
C VAL A 44 -0.92 -13.74 -0.66
N GLN A 45 -0.50 -14.56 -1.62
CA GLN A 45 -0.07 -15.93 -1.37
C GLN A 45 1.09 -16.00 -0.36
N THR A 46 2.05 -15.08 -0.50
CA THR A 46 3.19 -14.98 0.42
C THR A 46 2.72 -14.67 1.84
N ARG A 47 1.82 -13.69 1.99
CA ARG A 47 1.26 -13.34 3.30
C ARG A 47 0.46 -14.49 3.92
N GLU A 48 -0.31 -15.23 3.11
CA GLU A 48 -1.06 -16.40 3.58
C GLU A 48 -0.16 -17.54 4.03
N LYS A 49 0.97 -17.76 3.33
CA LYS A 49 1.98 -18.73 3.74
C LYS A 49 2.53 -18.37 5.13
N TRP A 50 2.99 -17.13 5.31
CA TRP A 50 3.55 -16.68 6.59
C TRP A 50 2.51 -16.68 7.72
N ALA A 51 1.24 -16.38 7.41
CA ALA A 51 0.16 -16.46 8.40
C ALA A 51 -0.02 -17.87 8.96
N LYS A 52 0.18 -18.92 8.15
CA LYS A 52 0.17 -20.32 8.60
C LYS A 52 1.33 -20.65 9.54
N GLU A 53 2.45 -19.94 9.40
CA GLU A 53 3.62 -20.04 10.28
C GLU A 53 3.50 -19.12 11.52
N GLY A 54 2.33 -18.49 11.74
CA GLY A 54 2.05 -17.60 12.86
C GLY A 54 2.46 -16.14 12.64
N LEU A 55 3.15 -15.82 11.54
CA LEU A 55 3.60 -14.46 11.22
C LEU A 55 2.56 -13.71 10.38
N HIS A 56 1.90 -12.72 11.00
CA HIS A 56 0.90 -11.90 10.34
C HIS A 56 1.53 -10.63 9.74
N VAL A 57 1.55 -10.54 8.40
CA VAL A 57 2.13 -9.41 7.66
C VAL A 57 1.03 -8.53 7.04
N PRO A 58 0.96 -7.22 7.35
CA PRO A 58 0.03 -6.30 6.72
C PRO A 58 0.28 -6.09 5.22
N PRO A 59 -0.77 -5.84 4.40
CA PRO A 59 -0.65 -5.56 2.97
C PRO A 59 -0.05 -4.17 2.68
N VAL A 60 -0.08 -3.25 3.65
CA VAL A 60 0.60 -1.96 3.59
C VAL A 60 1.15 -1.62 4.97
N ILE A 61 2.35 -1.06 5.02
CA ILE A 61 2.98 -0.58 6.25
C ILE A 61 3.51 0.82 5.96
N ILE A 62 3.12 1.79 6.79
CA ILE A 62 3.72 3.12 6.83
C ILE A 62 4.33 3.27 8.21
N LEU A 63 5.64 3.50 8.26
CA LEU A 63 6.38 3.66 9.50
C LEU A 63 7.03 5.04 9.53
N SER A 64 6.82 5.79 10.61
CA SER A 64 7.52 7.04 10.87
C SER A 64 8.42 6.85 12.09
N VAL A 65 9.73 6.81 11.87
CA VAL A 65 10.71 6.62 12.95
C VAL A 65 10.72 7.82 13.91
N THR A 66 10.36 9.01 13.41
CA THR A 66 10.33 10.26 14.18
C THR A 66 9.12 11.11 13.78
N LYS A 67 8.60 11.90 14.72
CA LYS A 67 7.58 12.94 14.48
C LYS A 67 8.18 14.27 13.98
N ARG A 68 9.51 14.38 13.93
CA ARG A 68 10.25 15.54 13.43
C ARG A 68 11.28 15.07 12.43
N CYS A 69 11.17 15.51 11.17
CA CYS A 69 12.16 15.24 10.14
C CYS A 69 12.99 16.51 9.88
N ASN A 70 14.31 16.42 10.04
CA ASN A 70 15.27 17.49 9.71
C ASN A 70 15.81 17.39 8.26
N LEU A 71 15.46 16.33 7.53
CA LEU A 71 15.84 16.13 6.13
C LEU A 71 14.83 16.76 5.16
N ARG A 72 15.28 17.03 3.94
CA ARG A 72 14.47 17.58 2.82
C ARG A 72 14.49 16.63 1.62
N CYS A 73 14.04 15.39 1.83
CA CYS A 73 14.03 14.38 0.78
C CYS A 73 13.07 14.77 -0.36
N ALA A 74 13.45 14.49 -1.61
CA ALA A 74 12.53 14.52 -2.73
C ALA A 74 11.38 13.54 -2.46
N GLY A 75 10.13 14.02 -2.53
CA GLY A 75 8.96 13.19 -2.22
C GLY A 75 8.77 12.85 -0.73
N CYS A 76 9.15 13.75 0.19
CA CYS A 76 9.04 13.50 1.62
C CYS A 76 7.58 13.31 2.09
N TYR A 77 7.22 12.09 2.52
CA TYR A 77 5.91 11.80 3.12
C TYR A 77 5.62 12.68 4.35
N HIS A 78 6.60 12.94 5.21
CA HIS A 78 6.39 13.76 6.41
C HIS A 78 5.96 15.20 6.07
N HIS A 79 6.69 15.87 5.18
CA HIS A 79 6.39 17.25 4.79
C HIS A 79 5.13 17.36 3.91
N ALA A 80 4.78 16.32 3.15
CA ALA A 80 3.61 16.31 2.28
C ALA A 80 2.26 16.28 3.04
N GLN A 81 2.27 15.95 4.33
CA GLN A 81 1.03 15.64 5.08
C GLN A 81 0.36 16.87 5.70
N ASN A 82 0.89 18.09 5.51
CA ASN A 82 0.36 19.36 6.04
C ASN A 82 -0.07 19.30 7.52
N ARG A 83 0.57 18.44 8.32
CA ARG A 83 0.22 18.27 9.74
C ARG A 83 0.68 19.50 10.52
N GLN A 84 -0.19 20.05 11.35
CA GLN A 84 0.23 21.07 12.32
C GLN A 84 1.32 20.48 13.23
N LYS A 85 2.37 21.26 13.49
CA LYS A 85 3.40 20.86 14.46
C LYS A 85 2.71 20.69 15.81
N GLN A 86 2.56 19.45 16.24
CA GLN A 86 2.26 19.17 17.65
C GLN A 86 3.55 19.45 18.42
N ASP A 87 3.57 20.58 19.12
CA ASP A 87 4.60 20.84 20.10
C ASP A 87 4.42 19.82 21.22
N ILE A 88 5.35 18.87 21.27
CA ILE A 88 5.47 17.91 22.35
C ILE A 88 6.03 18.72 23.52
N THR A 89 5.15 19.38 24.27
CA THR A 89 5.54 20.04 25.52
C THR A 89 6.06 18.96 26.45
N THR A 90 7.36 19.06 26.77
CA THR A 90 8.02 18.23 27.78
C THR A 90 7.73 18.82 29.15
#